data_AF-A0A7E4ZUA8-F1
#
_entry.id   AF-A0A7E4ZUA8-F1
#
_cell.length_a   1.000
_cell.length_b   1.000
_cell.length_c   1.000
_cell.angle_alpha   90.00
_cell.angle_beta   90.00
_cell.angle_gamma   90.00
#
_symmetry.space_group_name_H-M   'P 1'
#
loop_
_entity.id
_entity.type
_entity.pdbx_description
1 polymer ?
#
loop_
_entity_poly.entity_id
_entity_poly.type
_entity_poly.pdbx_seq_one_letter_code
_entity_poly.pdbx_strand_id
1 'polypeptide(L)'
;MDGGSVSGSVKASRRDALIISAFWGDSHEALSFGKAVSLIAGPSNGDSYNCDVPHLTAQQYNFNAALGLSTDLTWKNALVLDNAVFGLLNQSTDSYAKVCSARKDFYNSMGATYSDCTNALFLFTQLDPATNISQAVTYHSIMWNSLDFMCNGGLEIGIQSFSDIWAVFGTDAYKKCVADYFNSTVNSPQDYCNTAQTYAVCVQEAYISEAHIPQNSWFLCEITRHGYAQGCPNFRCQILTS
;
A
#
# COMPACT_ATOMS: atom_id res chain seq x y z
N MET A 1 -44.69 14.33 -18.77
CA MET A 1 -44.41 14.74 -17.39
C MET A 1 -43.55 13.66 -16.79
N ASP A 2 -42.36 14.07 -16.40
CA ASP A 2 -41.12 13.30 -16.32
C ASP A 2 -41.06 12.26 -15.20
N GLY A 3 -40.30 11.20 -15.49
CA GLY A 3 -39.75 10.29 -14.50
C GLY A 3 -38.50 10.89 -13.83
N GLY A 4 -38.39 10.69 -12.52
CA GLY A 4 -37.22 11.07 -11.72
C GLY A 4 -36.37 9.84 -11.39
N SER A 5 -35.24 9.70 -12.09
CA SER A 5 -34.13 8.82 -11.71
C SER A 5 -33.27 9.51 -10.65
N VAL A 6 -33.09 8.89 -9.49
CA VAL A 6 -32.22 9.39 -8.43
C VAL A 6 -30.80 8.88 -8.68
N SER A 7 -29.99 9.73 -9.32
CA SER A 7 -28.53 9.58 -9.39
C SER A 7 -27.90 10.16 -8.13
N GLY A 8 -27.55 9.28 -7.18
CA GLY A 8 -26.78 9.63 -5.99
C GLY A 8 -25.29 9.63 -6.30
N SER A 9 -24.77 10.74 -6.85
CA SER A 9 -23.34 10.97 -6.96
C SER A 9 -22.76 11.23 -5.56
N VAL A 10 -21.99 10.27 -5.02
CA VAL A 10 -21.17 10.47 -3.83
C VAL A 10 -20.04 11.42 -4.22
N LYS A 11 -20.25 12.72 -3.98
CA LYS A 11 -19.19 13.72 -4.07
C LYS A 11 -18.30 13.58 -2.84
N ALA A 12 -17.17 12.89 -2.98
CA ALA A 12 -16.06 13.02 -2.05
C ALA A 12 -15.64 14.51 -1.98
N SER A 13 -15.57 15.06 -0.77
CA SER A 13 -15.27 16.47 -0.54
C SER A 13 -13.81 16.75 -0.92
N ARG A 14 -13.51 17.94 -1.43
CA ARG A 14 -12.13 18.39 -1.71
C ARG A 14 -11.21 18.34 -0.47
N ARG A 15 -11.77 18.28 0.75
CA ARG A 15 -11.00 18.06 1.98
C ARG A 15 -10.54 16.60 2.15
N ASP A 16 -11.34 15.64 1.71
CA ASP A 16 -11.03 14.20 1.82
C ASP A 16 -9.88 13.82 0.87
N ALA A 17 -9.86 14.43 -0.33
CA ALA A 17 -8.77 14.27 -1.30
C ALA A 17 -7.42 14.83 -0.83
N LEU A 18 -7.42 15.83 0.05
CA LEU A 18 -6.22 16.52 0.57
C LEU A 18 -5.62 15.81 1.81
N ILE A 19 -6.43 15.03 2.53
CA ILE A 19 -5.97 14.18 3.64
C ILE A 19 -5.37 12.88 3.07
N ILE A 20 -5.94 12.34 1.99
CA ILE A 20 -5.45 11.11 1.33
C ILE A 20 -4.13 11.35 0.58
N SER A 21 -3.92 12.53 -0.02
CA SER A 21 -2.63 12.91 -0.65
C SER A 21 -1.51 13.22 0.36
N ALA A 22 -1.80 13.25 1.66
CA ALA A 22 -0.82 13.52 2.72
C ALA A 22 -0.31 12.24 3.40
N PHE A 23 -0.92 11.09 3.10
CA PHE A 23 -0.59 9.78 3.67
C PHE A 23 0.62 9.13 2.99
N TRP A 24 0.68 9.34 1.69
CA TRP A 24 1.80 9.13 0.80
C TRP A 24 1.83 10.43 0.03
N GLY A 25 2.70 11.35 0.42
CA GLY A 25 2.93 12.57 -0.34
C GLY A 25 3.16 12.28 -1.83
N ASP A 26 3.04 13.36 -2.59
CA ASP A 26 2.92 13.35 -4.03
C ASP A 26 3.82 12.34 -4.76
N SER A 27 3.37 11.88 -5.93
CA SER A 27 4.04 11.09 -6.99
C SER A 27 5.60 11.05 -7.06
N HIS A 28 6.32 12.02 -6.49
CA HIS A 28 7.75 12.02 -6.15
C HIS A 28 8.19 10.90 -5.18
N GLU A 29 7.31 10.44 -4.30
CA GLU A 29 7.57 9.46 -3.26
C GLU A 29 7.81 8.05 -3.80
N ALA A 30 6.87 7.56 -4.60
CA ALA A 30 6.98 6.27 -5.25
C ALA A 30 8.11 6.27 -6.32
N LEU A 31 8.44 7.44 -6.88
CA LEU A 31 9.58 7.67 -7.80
C LEU A 31 10.94 7.40 -7.14
N SER A 32 11.11 7.86 -5.90
CA SER A 32 12.34 7.71 -5.13
C SER A 32 12.55 6.26 -4.69
N PHE A 33 11.48 5.58 -4.27
CA PHE A 33 11.48 4.15 -3.99
C PHE A 33 11.76 3.32 -5.24
N GLY A 34 11.12 3.62 -6.38
CA GLY A 34 11.38 2.92 -7.64
C GLY A 34 12.83 3.03 -8.08
N LYS A 35 13.47 4.18 -7.83
CA LYS A 35 14.90 4.36 -8.07
C LYS A 35 15.77 3.56 -7.10
N ALA A 36 15.45 3.53 -5.81
CA ALA A 36 16.17 2.71 -4.82
C ALA A 36 16.03 1.20 -5.08
N VAL A 37 14.81 0.73 -5.40
CA VAL A 37 14.55 -0.69 -5.68
C VAL A 37 15.17 -1.13 -7.01
N SER A 38 15.16 -0.31 -8.07
CA SER A 38 15.90 -0.65 -9.30
C SER A 38 17.41 -0.70 -9.09
N LEU A 39 17.96 0.07 -8.14
CA LEU A 39 19.38 0.02 -7.77
C LEU A 39 19.73 -1.23 -6.95
N ILE A 40 18.82 -1.72 -6.10
CA ILE A 40 19.07 -2.86 -5.19
C ILE A 40 18.70 -4.20 -5.84
N ALA A 41 17.65 -4.23 -6.63
CA ALA A 41 17.03 -5.46 -7.17
C ALA A 41 17.18 -5.58 -8.69
N GLY A 42 18.22 -4.98 -9.28
CA GLY A 42 18.46 -5.02 -10.73
C GLY A 42 18.18 -6.41 -11.30
N PRO A 43 17.52 -6.53 -12.47
CA PRO A 43 17.02 -7.80 -12.97
C PRO A 43 18.17 -8.80 -13.04
N SER A 44 18.08 -9.88 -12.27
CA SER A 44 18.99 -10.98 -12.46
C SER A 44 18.62 -11.59 -13.83
N ASN A 45 19.60 -11.75 -14.73
CA ASN A 45 19.40 -12.20 -16.11
C ASN A 45 18.95 -13.70 -16.21
N GLY A 46 18.23 -14.22 -15.22
CA GLY A 46 17.78 -15.61 -15.12
C GLY A 46 16.41 -15.81 -14.45
N ASP A 47 15.72 -14.76 -14.00
CA ASP A 47 14.39 -14.91 -13.41
C ASP A 47 13.33 -15.11 -14.51
N SER A 48 12.70 -16.29 -14.53
CA SER A 48 11.56 -16.57 -15.39
C SER A 48 10.27 -16.32 -14.61
N TYR A 49 9.57 -15.24 -14.92
CA TYR A 49 8.24 -14.96 -14.34
C TYR A 49 7.16 -15.68 -15.14
N ASN A 50 6.34 -16.48 -14.48
CA ASN A 50 5.18 -17.11 -15.08
C ASN A 50 3.93 -16.27 -14.83
N CYS A 51 3.77 -15.21 -15.62
CA CYS A 51 2.59 -14.33 -15.55
C CYS A 51 1.82 -14.25 -16.87
N ASP A 52 0.52 -14.53 -16.80
CA ASP A 52 -0.45 -14.23 -17.84
C ASP A 52 -1.01 -12.81 -17.60
N VAL A 53 -0.51 -11.82 -18.35
CA VAL A 53 -0.89 -10.41 -18.23
C VAL A 53 -2.41 -10.18 -18.49
N PRO A 54 -3.02 -10.77 -19.53
CA PRO A 54 -4.47 -10.79 -19.67
C PRO A 54 -5.21 -11.28 -18.42
N HIS A 55 -4.74 -12.37 -17.80
CA HIS A 55 -5.34 -12.89 -16.56
C HIS A 55 -5.19 -11.91 -15.39
N LEU A 56 -3.99 -11.35 -15.18
CA LEU A 56 -3.76 -10.29 -14.17
C LEU A 56 -4.72 -9.11 -14.37
N THR A 57 -4.87 -8.66 -15.61
CA THR A 57 -5.76 -7.54 -15.95
C THR A 57 -7.22 -7.87 -15.62
N ALA A 58 -7.67 -9.08 -15.97
CA ALA A 58 -9.03 -9.54 -15.67
C ALA A 58 -9.27 -9.68 -14.15
N GLN A 59 -8.31 -10.20 -13.38
CA GLN A 59 -8.47 -10.30 -11.93
C GLN A 59 -8.43 -8.94 -11.24
N GLN A 60 -7.60 -8.00 -11.72
CA GLN A 60 -7.61 -6.63 -11.20
C GLN A 60 -8.95 -5.94 -11.46
N TYR A 61 -9.53 -6.13 -12.65
CA TYR A 61 -10.88 -5.66 -12.97
C TYR A 61 -11.90 -6.19 -11.95
N ASN A 62 -11.88 -7.50 -11.66
CA ASN A 62 -12.81 -8.13 -10.72
C ASN A 62 -12.64 -7.59 -9.30
N PHE A 63 -11.40 -7.41 -8.84
CA PHE A 63 -11.09 -6.79 -7.55
C PHE A 63 -11.68 -5.38 -7.46
N ASN A 64 -11.45 -4.53 -8.47
CA ASN A 64 -11.97 -3.17 -8.49
C ASN A 64 -13.51 -3.17 -8.48
N ALA A 65 -14.13 -4.02 -9.32
CA ALA A 65 -15.58 -4.13 -9.42
C ALA A 65 -16.21 -4.57 -8.09
N ALA A 66 -15.62 -5.54 -7.39
CA ALA A 66 -16.09 -6.00 -6.08
C ALA A 66 -16.09 -4.87 -5.03
N LEU A 67 -15.15 -3.94 -5.14
CA LEU A 67 -15.01 -2.79 -4.25
C LEU A 67 -15.78 -1.55 -4.73
N GLY A 68 -16.33 -1.56 -5.94
CA GLY A 68 -16.98 -0.39 -6.53
C GLY A 68 -15.99 0.71 -6.96
N LEU A 69 -14.72 0.33 -7.18
CA LEU A 69 -13.69 1.22 -7.71
C LEU A 69 -13.77 1.30 -9.24
N SER A 70 -13.10 2.29 -9.84
CA SER A 70 -12.96 2.34 -11.30
C SER A 70 -12.24 1.10 -11.80
N THR A 71 -12.87 0.40 -12.75
CA THR A 71 -12.31 -0.82 -13.35
C THR A 71 -11.15 -0.55 -14.30
N ASP A 72 -10.90 0.71 -14.65
CA ASP A 72 -9.76 1.13 -15.48
C ASP A 72 -8.46 1.29 -14.67
N LEU A 73 -8.54 1.15 -13.33
CA LEU A 73 -7.38 1.18 -12.47
C LEU A 73 -6.62 -0.15 -12.54
N THR A 74 -5.31 -0.07 -12.73
CA THR A 74 -4.38 -1.19 -12.90
C THR A 74 -3.07 -0.91 -12.16
N TRP A 75 -2.12 -1.83 -12.25
CA TRP A 75 -0.77 -1.60 -11.72
C TRP A 75 -0.08 -0.38 -12.34
N LYS A 76 -0.48 0.09 -13.54
CA LYS A 76 0.10 1.28 -14.19
C LYS A 76 -0.30 2.60 -13.55
N ASN A 77 -1.36 2.61 -12.76
CA ASN A 77 -1.83 3.75 -11.97
C ASN A 77 -2.08 3.33 -10.51
N ALA A 78 -1.20 2.44 -10.02
CA ALA A 78 -1.24 1.86 -8.70
C ALA A 78 -1.34 2.88 -7.57
N LEU A 79 -0.76 4.08 -7.70
CA LEU A 79 -0.91 5.12 -6.68
C LEU A 79 -2.38 5.56 -6.50
N VAL A 80 -3.12 5.69 -7.61
CA VAL A 80 -4.54 6.04 -7.56
C VAL A 80 -5.36 4.88 -7.03
N LEU A 81 -5.01 3.66 -7.43
CA LEU A 81 -5.65 2.42 -6.97
C LEU A 81 -5.46 2.22 -5.46
N ASP A 82 -4.22 2.29 -4.98
CA ASP A 82 -3.86 2.12 -3.57
C ASP A 82 -4.58 3.14 -2.70
N ASN A 83 -4.57 4.42 -3.08
CA ASN A 83 -5.31 5.45 -2.36
C ASN A 83 -6.82 5.17 -2.28
N ALA A 84 -7.41 4.64 -3.35
CA ALA A 84 -8.82 4.29 -3.36
C ALA A 84 -9.13 3.07 -2.46
N VAL A 85 -8.28 2.05 -2.48
CA VAL A 85 -8.38 0.87 -1.60
C VAL A 85 -8.17 1.27 -0.13
N PHE A 86 -7.18 2.12 0.13
CA PHE A 86 -6.88 2.65 1.45
C PHE A 86 -8.05 3.46 2.02
N GLY A 87 -8.68 4.31 1.20
CA GLY A 87 -9.89 5.03 1.59
C GLY A 87 -11.02 4.09 2.04
N LEU A 88 -11.16 2.92 1.41
CA LEU A 88 -12.11 1.90 1.83
C LEU A 88 -11.69 1.22 3.14
N LEU A 89 -10.41 0.89 3.31
CA LEU A 89 -9.88 0.32 4.55
C LEU A 89 -10.12 1.22 5.78
N ASN A 90 -10.02 2.55 5.60
CA ASN A 90 -10.23 3.55 6.66
C ASN A 90 -11.72 3.91 6.88
N GLN A 91 -12.65 3.40 6.05
CA GLN A 91 -14.04 3.86 6.12
C GLN A 91 -14.82 3.26 7.30
N SER A 92 -14.76 1.95 7.48
CA SER A 92 -15.41 1.20 8.55
C SER A 92 -14.84 -0.22 8.64
N THR A 93 -15.11 -0.92 9.73
CA THR A 93 -14.74 -2.35 9.87
C THR A 93 -15.39 -3.23 8.80
N ASP A 94 -16.63 -2.92 8.38
CA ASP A 94 -17.31 -3.64 7.31
C ASP A 94 -16.64 -3.40 5.96
N SER A 95 -16.25 -2.16 5.67
CA SER A 95 -15.51 -1.81 4.46
C SER A 95 -14.13 -2.47 4.44
N TYR A 96 -13.44 -2.48 5.58
CA TYR A 96 -12.18 -3.20 5.76
C TYR A 96 -12.33 -4.70 5.47
N ALA A 97 -13.33 -5.36 6.08
CA ALA A 97 -13.61 -6.77 5.84
C ALA A 97 -13.93 -7.04 4.36
N LYS A 98 -14.63 -6.12 3.69
CA LYS A 98 -14.92 -6.19 2.26
C LYS A 98 -13.65 -6.11 1.40
N VAL A 99 -12.73 -5.19 1.71
CA VAL A 99 -11.41 -5.12 1.05
C VAL A 99 -10.65 -6.43 1.22
N CYS A 100 -10.64 -6.99 2.43
CA CYS A 100 -9.97 -8.24 2.70
C CYS A 100 -10.59 -9.45 2.00
N SER A 101 -11.92 -9.48 1.87
CA SER A 101 -12.61 -10.49 1.06
C SER A 101 -12.21 -10.37 -0.41
N ALA A 102 -12.25 -9.17 -0.99
CA ALA A 102 -11.88 -8.96 -2.39
C ALA A 102 -10.41 -9.31 -2.66
N ARG A 103 -9.50 -8.99 -1.72
CA ARG A 103 -8.09 -9.38 -1.81
C ARG A 103 -7.92 -10.89 -1.79
N LYS A 104 -8.64 -11.59 -0.91
CA LYS A 104 -8.63 -13.06 -0.86
C LYS A 104 -9.09 -13.65 -2.19
N ASP A 105 -10.15 -13.11 -2.76
CA ASP A 105 -10.68 -13.58 -4.04
C ASP A 105 -9.66 -13.35 -5.17
N PHE A 106 -9.05 -12.17 -5.24
CA PHE A 106 -7.96 -11.87 -6.19
C PHE A 106 -6.79 -12.84 -6.04
N TYR A 107 -6.32 -13.07 -4.82
CA TYR A 107 -5.23 -14.02 -4.56
C TYR A 107 -5.58 -15.44 -5.04
N ASN A 108 -6.78 -15.91 -4.70
CA ASN A 108 -7.23 -17.26 -5.06
C ASN A 108 -7.43 -17.43 -6.58
N SER A 109 -7.95 -16.42 -7.27
CA SER A 109 -8.16 -16.50 -8.71
C SER A 109 -6.87 -16.34 -9.52
N MET A 110 -5.86 -15.65 -8.99
CA MET A 110 -4.51 -15.65 -9.55
C MET A 110 -3.78 -16.98 -9.29
N GLY A 111 -3.98 -17.58 -8.11
CA GLY A 111 -3.39 -18.87 -7.75
C GLY A 111 -1.87 -18.84 -7.83
N ALA A 112 -1.27 -19.82 -8.52
CA ALA A 112 0.18 -19.98 -8.58
C ALA A 112 0.91 -18.82 -9.27
N THR A 113 0.24 -18.02 -10.10
CA THR A 113 0.87 -16.89 -10.82
C THR A 113 0.83 -15.59 -10.02
N TYR A 114 0.17 -15.55 -8.85
CA TYR A 114 0.02 -14.34 -8.04
C TYR A 114 1.36 -13.67 -7.74
N SER A 115 2.31 -14.45 -7.20
CA SER A 115 3.61 -13.93 -6.77
C SER A 115 4.46 -13.43 -7.94
N ASP A 116 4.32 -14.02 -9.12
CA ASP A 116 5.05 -13.59 -10.32
C ASP A 116 4.41 -12.35 -10.94
N CYS A 117 3.07 -12.32 -11.04
CA CYS A 117 2.32 -11.24 -11.67
C CYS A 117 2.29 -9.95 -10.86
N THR A 118 2.32 -10.04 -9.53
CA THR A 118 2.36 -8.86 -8.66
C THR A 118 3.77 -8.36 -8.41
N ASN A 119 4.81 -9.15 -8.76
CA ASN A 119 6.20 -8.83 -8.52
C ASN A 119 6.63 -7.52 -9.22
N ALA A 120 7.22 -6.59 -8.48
CA ALA A 120 7.70 -5.34 -9.06
C ALA A 120 8.72 -5.54 -10.21
N LEU A 121 9.61 -6.53 -10.12
CA LEU A 121 10.61 -6.82 -11.15
C LEU A 121 9.99 -7.33 -12.45
N PHE A 122 8.98 -8.20 -12.35
CA PHE A 122 8.18 -8.59 -13.51
C PHE A 122 7.51 -7.36 -14.13
N LEU A 123 6.85 -6.54 -13.32
CA LEU A 123 6.16 -5.34 -13.78
C LEU A 123 7.12 -4.32 -14.41
N PHE A 124 8.40 -4.27 -13.98
CA PHE A 124 9.43 -3.47 -14.64
C PHE A 124 9.67 -3.91 -16.08
N THR A 125 9.57 -5.20 -16.39
CA THR A 125 9.68 -5.68 -17.78
C THR A 125 8.46 -5.32 -18.63
N GLN A 126 7.36 -4.86 -18.01
CA GLN A 126 6.11 -4.47 -18.68
C GLN A 126 5.95 -2.94 -18.78
N LEU A 127 6.95 -2.17 -18.34
CA LEU A 127 6.89 -0.70 -18.37
C LEU A 127 6.82 -0.17 -19.81
N ASP A 128 5.94 0.81 -19.99
CA ASP A 128 5.91 1.65 -21.18
C ASP A 128 6.44 3.07 -20.85
N PRO A 129 6.75 3.91 -21.85
CA PRO A 129 7.28 5.25 -21.60
C PRO A 129 6.37 6.18 -20.78
N ALA A 130 5.08 5.87 -20.67
CA ALA A 130 4.12 6.65 -19.90
C ALA A 130 4.00 6.18 -18.45
N THR A 131 4.48 4.97 -18.14
CA THR A 131 4.35 4.36 -16.81
C THR A 131 5.63 4.54 -16.02
N ASN A 132 5.48 5.13 -14.83
CA ASN A 132 6.58 5.32 -13.92
C ASN A 132 6.90 4.04 -13.16
N ILE A 133 8.18 3.75 -12.95
CA ILE A 133 8.66 2.62 -12.13
C ILE A 133 8.03 2.58 -10.73
N SER A 134 7.67 3.76 -10.23
CA SER A 134 6.95 3.96 -8.99
C SER A 134 5.64 3.18 -8.88
N GLN A 135 4.95 2.98 -10.01
CA GLN A 135 3.64 2.34 -10.04
C GLN A 135 3.75 0.84 -9.78
N ALA A 136 4.73 0.17 -10.42
CA ALA A 136 5.03 -1.24 -10.18
C ALA A 136 5.43 -1.51 -8.72
N VAL A 137 6.21 -0.59 -8.16
CA VAL A 137 6.60 -0.60 -6.74
C VAL A 137 5.40 -0.44 -5.82
N THR A 138 4.55 0.57 -6.03
CA THR A 138 3.39 0.83 -5.18
C THR A 138 2.44 -0.36 -5.24
N TYR A 139 2.21 -0.92 -6.43
CA TYR A 139 1.35 -2.07 -6.63
C TYR A 139 1.81 -3.27 -5.80
N HIS A 140 3.09 -3.64 -5.91
CA HIS A 140 3.65 -4.80 -5.23
C HIS A 140 3.83 -4.57 -3.72
N SER A 141 4.72 -3.62 -3.40
CA SER A 141 5.27 -3.44 -2.07
C SER A 141 4.30 -2.70 -1.16
N ILE A 142 3.64 -1.65 -1.65
CA ILE A 142 2.81 -0.81 -0.79
C ILE A 142 1.41 -1.39 -0.68
N MET A 143 0.78 -1.73 -1.80
CA MET A 143 -0.61 -2.19 -1.80
C MET A 143 -0.71 -3.67 -1.44
N TRP A 144 -0.21 -4.57 -2.27
CA TRP A 144 -0.47 -6.01 -2.10
C TRP A 144 0.19 -6.62 -0.86
N ASN A 145 1.44 -6.29 -0.55
CA ASN A 145 2.09 -6.82 0.65
C ASN A 145 1.46 -6.27 1.94
N SER A 146 1.06 -4.99 1.97
CA SER A 146 0.35 -4.44 3.12
C SER A 146 -1.02 -5.08 3.28
N LEU A 147 -1.77 -5.26 2.20
CA LEU A 147 -3.04 -5.97 2.21
C LEU A 147 -2.88 -7.43 2.65
N ASP A 148 -1.80 -8.11 2.26
CA ASP A 148 -1.52 -9.47 2.72
C ASP A 148 -1.36 -9.53 4.24
N PHE A 149 -0.61 -8.60 4.84
CA PHE A 149 -0.51 -8.52 6.29
C PHE A 149 -1.84 -8.13 6.94
N MET A 150 -2.42 -7.00 6.54
CA MET A 150 -3.65 -6.44 7.08
C MET A 150 -4.81 -7.43 7.05
N CYS A 151 -4.96 -8.19 5.97
CA CYS A 151 -6.07 -9.12 5.80
C CYS A 151 -5.81 -10.54 6.32
N ASN A 152 -4.59 -10.82 6.79
CA ASN A 152 -4.24 -12.08 7.42
C ASN A 152 -3.71 -11.84 8.84
N GLY A 153 -2.39 -11.75 9.01
CA GLY A 153 -1.74 -11.67 10.33
C GLY A 153 -2.11 -10.44 11.17
N GLY A 154 -2.58 -9.37 10.53
CA GLY A 154 -3.01 -8.13 11.17
C GLY A 154 -4.52 -7.95 11.31
N LEU A 155 -5.34 -8.85 10.77
CA LEU A 155 -6.79 -8.65 10.62
C LEU A 155 -7.50 -8.37 11.95
N GLU A 156 -7.16 -9.13 12.99
CA GLU A 156 -7.76 -9.00 14.31
C GLU A 156 -7.49 -7.61 14.91
N ILE A 157 -6.24 -7.16 14.85
CA ILE A 157 -5.82 -5.85 15.37
C ILE A 157 -6.46 -4.72 14.56
N GLY A 158 -6.47 -4.84 13.23
CA GLY A 158 -7.08 -3.84 12.33
C GLY A 158 -8.57 -3.63 12.57
N ILE A 159 -9.31 -4.68 12.96
CA ILE A 159 -10.74 -4.59 13.29
C ILE A 159 -10.96 -4.13 14.73
N GLN A 160 -10.25 -4.69 15.71
CA GLN A 160 -10.46 -4.41 17.13
C GLN A 160 -10.03 -2.99 17.52
N SER A 161 -9.05 -2.42 16.83
CA SER A 161 -8.48 -1.11 17.14
C SER A 161 -8.58 -0.14 15.96
N PHE A 162 -9.63 -0.33 15.15
CA PHE A 162 -9.88 0.40 13.91
C PHE A 162 -9.75 1.92 14.08
N SER A 163 -10.49 2.53 15.00
CA SER A 163 -10.49 3.99 15.19
C SER A 163 -9.10 4.54 15.50
N ASP A 164 -8.35 3.83 16.34
CA ASP A 164 -7.10 4.32 16.90
C ASP A 164 -5.96 4.18 15.88
N ILE A 165 -5.90 3.06 15.18
CA ILE A 165 -4.98 2.81 14.08
C ILE A 165 -5.15 3.86 13.00
N TRP A 166 -6.40 4.13 12.61
CA TRP A 166 -6.65 5.04 11.51
C TRP A 166 -6.51 6.52 11.87
N ALA A 167 -6.75 6.90 13.13
CA ALA A 167 -6.59 8.28 13.58
C ALA A 167 -5.15 8.79 13.46
N VAL A 168 -4.16 7.93 13.74
CA VAL A 168 -2.74 8.28 13.77
C VAL A 168 -2.24 8.84 12.46
N PHE A 169 -2.73 8.32 11.35
CA PHE A 169 -2.22 8.74 10.07
C PHE A 169 -2.63 10.17 9.66
N GLY A 170 -3.67 10.74 10.27
CA GLY A 170 -4.04 12.14 10.08
C GLY A 170 -3.12 13.13 10.83
N THR A 171 -2.27 12.63 11.72
CA THR A 171 -1.47 13.44 12.65
C THR A 171 -0.23 14.02 11.99
N ASP A 172 0.27 15.13 12.53
CA ASP A 172 1.49 15.75 12.03
C ASP A 172 2.74 14.93 12.39
N ALA A 173 2.69 14.14 13.45
CA ALA A 173 3.73 13.18 13.81
C ALA A 173 3.90 12.13 12.70
N TYR A 174 2.79 11.52 12.26
CA TYR A 174 2.82 10.57 11.15
C TYR A 174 3.33 11.21 9.84
N LYS A 175 2.77 12.37 9.45
CA LYS A 175 3.21 13.08 8.23
C LYS A 175 4.69 13.44 8.27
N LYS A 176 5.23 13.76 9.45
CA LYS A 176 6.66 14.00 9.63
C LYS A 176 7.48 12.73 9.38
N CYS A 177 7.06 11.57 9.90
CA CYS A 177 7.74 10.30 9.63
C CYS A 177 7.82 10.00 8.13
N VAL A 178 6.70 10.20 7.43
CA VAL A 178 6.59 10.09 5.97
C VAL A 178 7.62 11.02 5.31
N ALA A 179 7.58 12.31 5.60
CA ALA A 179 8.50 13.30 5.00
C ALA A 179 9.99 12.99 5.26
N ASP A 180 10.35 12.58 6.49
CA ASP A 180 11.74 12.25 6.87
C ASP A 180 12.24 11.00 6.14
N TYR A 181 11.38 9.99 6.00
CA TYR A 181 11.68 8.78 5.23
C TYR A 181 12.03 9.12 3.78
N PHE A 182 11.25 10.00 3.14
CA PHE A 182 11.52 10.42 1.77
C PHE A 182 12.80 11.20 1.63
N ASN A 183 13.00 12.22 2.47
CA ASN A 183 14.23 13.00 2.47
C ASN A 183 15.45 12.09 2.63
N SER A 184 15.38 11.08 3.50
CA SER A 184 16.47 10.14 3.74
C SER A 184 16.68 9.19 2.55
N THR A 185 15.61 8.69 1.93
CA THR A 185 15.70 7.76 0.79
C THR A 185 16.25 8.44 -0.47
N VAL A 186 15.88 9.70 -0.72
CA VAL A 186 16.40 10.48 -1.85
C VAL A 186 17.89 10.78 -1.69
N ASN A 187 18.30 11.17 -0.48
CA ASN A 187 19.67 11.58 -0.21
C ASN A 187 20.63 10.39 -0.06
N SER A 188 20.12 9.25 0.42
CA SER A 188 20.91 8.05 0.72
C SER A 188 20.21 6.77 0.25
N PRO A 189 20.04 6.55 -1.07
CA PRO A 189 19.30 5.41 -1.60
C PRO A 189 19.96 4.05 -1.27
N GLN A 190 21.28 4.02 -1.05
CA GLN A 190 21.99 2.81 -0.60
C GLN A 190 21.62 2.37 0.83
N ASP A 191 21.13 3.29 1.66
CA ASP A 191 20.75 3.05 3.06
C ASP A 191 19.26 2.70 3.21
N TYR A 192 18.59 2.43 2.08
CA TYR A 192 17.15 2.17 1.98
C TYR A 192 16.57 1.30 3.10
N CYS A 193 17.22 0.18 3.44
CA CYS A 193 16.70 -0.70 4.50
C CYS A 193 16.78 -0.10 5.90
N ASN A 194 17.83 0.65 6.20
CA ASN A 194 17.96 1.36 7.48
C ASN A 194 16.96 2.52 7.55
N THR A 195 16.79 3.22 6.44
CA THR A 195 15.80 4.30 6.30
C THR A 195 14.37 3.78 6.49
N ALA A 196 14.03 2.63 5.91
CA ALA A 196 12.72 1.99 6.08
C ALA A 196 12.50 1.49 7.52
N GLN A 197 13.52 0.93 8.17
CA GLN A 197 13.46 0.56 9.58
C GLN A 197 13.23 1.78 10.49
N THR A 198 13.93 2.89 10.21
CA THR A 198 13.78 4.16 10.95
C THR A 198 12.38 4.73 10.79
N TYR A 199 11.84 4.67 9.57
CA TYR A 199 10.47 5.07 9.28
C TYR A 199 9.44 4.28 10.09
N ALA A 200 9.55 2.95 10.12
CA ALA A 200 8.62 2.15 10.90
C ALA A 200 8.68 2.46 12.40
N VAL A 201 9.87 2.66 12.97
CA VAL A 201 10.00 3.08 14.38
C VAL A 201 9.33 4.43 14.61
N CYS A 202 9.54 5.40 13.72
CA CYS A 202 8.89 6.71 13.82
C CYS A 202 7.35 6.59 13.81
N VAL A 203 6.79 5.76 12.92
CA VAL A 203 5.33 5.54 12.86
C VAL A 203 4.83 4.87 14.14
N GLN A 204 5.59 3.95 14.73
CA GLN A 204 5.24 3.36 16.03
C GLN A 204 5.21 4.40 17.15
N GLU A 205 6.22 5.27 17.21
CA GLU A 205 6.29 6.35 18.19
C GLU A 205 5.12 7.33 18.03
N ALA A 206 4.79 7.71 16.80
CA ALA A 206 3.62 8.54 16.49
C ALA A 206 2.30 7.88 16.94
N TYR A 207 2.18 6.56 16.82
CA TYR A 207 1.02 5.84 17.34
C TYR A 207 0.97 5.85 18.87
N ILE A 208 2.09 5.57 19.53
CA ILE A 208 2.17 5.50 20.99
C ILE A 208 1.82 6.85 21.63
N SER A 209 2.23 7.96 21.01
CA SER A 209 1.90 9.31 21.49
C SER A 209 0.42 9.64 21.42
N GLU A 210 -0.33 9.03 20.51
CA GLU A 210 -1.73 9.38 20.22
C GLU A 210 -2.73 8.39 20.86
N ALA A 211 -2.47 7.08 20.71
CA ALA A 211 -3.41 6.03 21.08
C ALA A 211 -3.04 5.33 22.39
N HIS A 212 -1.80 5.50 22.88
CA HIS A 212 -1.32 4.93 24.16
C HIS A 212 -1.49 3.40 24.30
N ILE A 213 -1.59 2.65 23.20
CA ILE A 213 -1.62 1.17 23.18
C ILE A 213 -0.37 0.64 22.44
N PRO A 214 0.77 0.48 23.13
CA PRO A 214 2.04 0.11 22.48
C PRO A 214 1.96 -1.18 21.66
N GLN A 215 1.10 -2.13 22.01
CA GLN A 215 0.90 -3.38 21.29
C GLN A 215 0.38 -3.17 19.87
N ASN A 216 -0.48 -2.17 19.67
CA ASN A 216 -1.06 -1.87 18.36
C ASN A 216 -0.09 -1.08 17.47
N SER A 217 0.91 -0.43 18.05
CA SER A 217 1.97 0.22 17.25
C SER A 217 2.71 -0.82 16.38
N TRP A 218 2.87 -2.05 16.88
CA TRP A 218 3.51 -3.14 16.13
C TRP A 218 2.81 -3.43 14.81
N PHE A 219 1.47 -3.32 14.76
CA PHE A 219 0.70 -3.50 13.53
C PHE A 219 1.12 -2.51 12.43
N LEU A 220 1.32 -1.23 12.76
CA LEU A 220 1.76 -0.22 11.80
C LEU A 220 3.21 -0.46 11.33
N CYS A 221 4.07 -0.92 12.22
CA CYS A 221 5.41 -1.36 11.83
C CYS A 221 5.35 -2.53 10.86
N GLU A 222 4.50 -3.53 11.12
CA GLU A 222 4.40 -4.73 10.29
C GLU A 222 3.83 -4.45 8.92
N ILE A 223 2.85 -3.54 8.79
CA ILE A 223 2.41 -3.01 7.48
C ILE A 223 3.63 -2.55 6.69
N THR A 224 4.45 -1.71 7.33
CA THR A 224 5.68 -1.20 6.71
C THR A 224 6.62 -2.36 6.37
N ARG A 225 7.01 -3.18 7.35
CA ARG A 225 7.95 -4.31 7.14
C ARG A 225 7.53 -5.20 5.98
N HIS A 226 6.25 -5.55 5.87
CA HIS A 226 5.76 -6.40 4.78
C HIS A 226 5.99 -5.77 3.41
N GLY A 227 5.85 -4.46 3.27
CA GLY A 227 6.18 -3.77 2.03
C GLY A 227 7.66 -3.79 1.65
N TYR A 228 8.55 -3.87 2.65
CA TYR A 228 10.01 -3.82 2.47
C TYR A 228 10.72 -5.18 2.59
N ALA A 229 10.03 -6.23 3.03
CA ALA A 229 10.64 -7.49 3.46
C ALA A 229 11.48 -8.18 2.38
N GLN A 230 11.10 -8.09 1.11
CA GLN A 230 11.83 -8.71 0.00
C GLN A 230 13.20 -8.07 -0.25
N GLY A 231 13.34 -6.76 -0.02
CA GLY A 231 14.61 -6.04 -0.17
C GLY A 231 15.42 -5.92 1.12
N CYS A 232 14.78 -6.09 2.28
CA CYS A 232 15.34 -5.80 3.59
C CYS A 232 15.18 -6.97 4.57
N PRO A 233 15.99 -8.04 4.43
CA PRO A 233 15.83 -9.28 5.19
C PRO A 233 16.07 -9.12 6.71
N ASN A 234 16.73 -8.03 7.13
CA ASN A 234 17.02 -7.73 8.53
C ASN A 234 16.03 -6.74 9.17
N PHE A 235 15.00 -6.30 8.43
CA PHE A 235 13.96 -5.43 8.98
C PHE A 235 13.19 -6.17 10.09
N ARG A 236 13.08 -5.58 11.27
CA ARG A 236 12.35 -6.16 12.42
C ARG A 236 11.41 -5.14 13.03
N CYS A 237 10.19 -5.58 13.33
CA CYS A 237 9.27 -4.82 14.16
C CYS A 237 9.33 -5.35 15.58
N GLN A 238 9.68 -4.46 16.50
CA GLN A 238 9.66 -4.74 17.93
C GLN A 238 8.49 -3.99 18.56
N ILE A 239 7.94 -4.53 19.64
CA ILE A 239 7.04 -3.75 20.48
C ILE A 239 7.91 -2.74 21.21
N LEU A 240 7.65 -1.45 20.99
CA LEU A 240 8.33 -0.40 21.75
C LEU A 240 7.76 -0.39 23.18
N THR A 241 8.62 -0.47 24.18
CA THR A 241 8.24 -0.31 25.59
C THR A 241 8.54 1.12 25.99
N SER A 242 7.52 1.85 26.46
CA SER A 242 7.67 3.18 27.07
C SER A 242 8.51 3.15 28.33
#